data_AF-A0A1V6FCP9-F1
#
_entry.id   AF-A0A1V6FCP9-F1
#
_cell.length_a   1.000
_cell.length_b   1.000
_cell.length_c   1.000
_cell.angle_alpha   90.00
_cell.angle_beta   90.00
_cell.angle_gamma   90.00
#
_symmetry.space_group_name_H-M   'P 1'
#
loop_
_entity.id
_entity.type
_entity.pdbx_description
1 polymer ?
#
loop_
_entity_poly.entity_id
_entity_poly.type
_entity_poly.pdbx_seq_one_letter_code
_entity_poly.pdbx_strand_id
1 'polypeptide(L)' 'MDTHIKTLRAKLRQVDPAREYIVTHRGMGYSLELHPI' A
#
# COMPACT_ATOMS: atom_id res chain seq x y z
N MET A 1 -13.33 -3.05 -1.41
CA MET A 1 -12.35 -2.23 -0.61
C MET A 1 -11.01 -2.21 -1.33
N ASP A 2 -10.51 -3.38 -1.69
CA ASP A 2 -9.67 -3.73 -2.86
C ASP A 2 -9.60 -2.67 -3.99
N THR A 3 -10.73 -2.17 -4.52
CA THR A 3 -10.68 -1.11 -5.56
C THR A 3 -9.98 0.17 -5.10
N HIS A 4 -10.28 0.66 -3.90
CA HIS A 4 -9.61 1.84 -3.33
C HIS A 4 -8.14 1.55 -3.03
N ILE A 5 -7.82 0.35 -2.54
CA ILE A 5 -6.45 -0.07 -2.25
C ILE A 5 -5.60 -0.15 -3.53
N LYS A 6 -6.15 -0.65 -4.64
CA LYS A 6 -5.46 -0.68 -5.94
C LYS A 6 -5.13 0.73 -6.44
N THR A 7 -6.10 1.64 -6.38
CA THR A 7 -5.89 3.05 -6.77
C THR A 7 -4.84 3.71 -5.88
N LEU A 8 -4.86 3.46 -4.58
CA LEU A 8 -3.88 4.01 -3.65
C LEU A 8 -2.47 3.45 -3.90
N ARG A 9 -2.31 2.14 -4.09
CA ARG A 9 -1.02 1.53 -4.49
C ARG A 9 -0.49 2.14 -5.78
N ALA A 10 -1.34 2.33 -6.79
CA ALA A 10 -0.93 2.93 -8.05
C ALA A 10 -0.41 4.37 -7.88
N LYS A 11 -1.05 5.17 -7.02
CA LYS A 11 -0.58 6.53 -6.70
C LYS A 11 0.73 6.53 -5.92
N LEU A 12 0.85 5.68 -4.90
CA LEU A 12 2.07 5.58 -4.09
C LEU A 12 3.26 5.13 -4.94
N ARG A 13 3.04 4.16 -5.84
CA ARG A 13 4.06 3.67 -6.76
C ARG A 13 4.46 4.68 -7.83
N GLN A 14 3.62 5.66 -8.16
CA GLN A 14 4.00 6.78 -9.03
C GLN A 14 4.98 7.74 -8.34
N VAL A 15 4.84 7.92 -7.03
CA VAL A 15 5.71 8.82 -6.25
C VAL A 15 7.01 8.11 -5.87
N ASP A 16 6.92 6.85 -5.45
CA ASP A 16 8.06 6.04 -5.06
C ASP A 16 7.87 4.59 -5.54
N PRO A 17 8.35 4.25 -6.75
CA PRO A 17 8.16 2.94 -7.35
C PRO A 17 9.02 1.84 -6.71
N ALA A 18 10.05 2.21 -5.96
CA ALA A 18 10.97 1.27 -5.32
C ALA A 18 10.39 0.67 -4.03
N ARG A 19 9.33 1.30 -3.49
CA ARG A 19 8.77 0.94 -2.19
C ARG A 19 7.33 0.45 -2.31
N GLU A 20 7.02 -0.59 -1.55
CA GLU A 20 5.65 -1.05 -1.36
C GLU A 20 5.17 -0.65 0.03
N TYR A 21 4.16 0.23 0.08
CA TYR A 21 3.68 0.85 1.31
C TYR A 21 2.51 0.11 1.95
N ILE A 22 1.78 -0.68 1.17
CA ILE A 22 0.53 -1.32 1.62
C ILE A 22 0.75 -2.81 1.82
N VAL A 23 0.66 -3.24 3.08
CA VAL A 23 0.76 -4.64 3.50
C VAL A 23 -0.64 -5.26 3.50
N THR A 24 -0.76 -6.46 2.94
CA THR A 24 -2.01 -7.22 2.92
C THR A 24 -2.02 -8.26 4.02
N HIS A 25 -2.96 -8.15 4.96
CA HIS A 25 -3.21 -9.15 5.99
C HIS A 25 -4.47 -9.92 5.65
N ARG A 26 -4.30 -11.14 5.12
CA ARG A 26 -5.46 -11.99 4.74
C ARG A 26 -6.34 -12.27 5.96
N GLY A 27 -7.63 -12.00 5.83
CA GLY A 27 -8.60 -12.13 6.92
C GLY A 27 -8.64 -10.96 7.92
N MET A 28 -7.75 -9.97 7.80
CA MET A 28 -7.65 -8.81 8.71
C MET A 28 -7.79 -7.46 7.98
N GLY A 29 -7.35 -7.37 6.72
CA GLY A 29 -7.43 -6.15 5.91
C GLY A 29 -6.06 -5.68 5.42
N TYR A 30 -5.84 -4.37 5.42
CA TYR A 30 -4.64 -3.73 4.87
C TYR A 30 -4.06 -2.74 5.89
N SER A 31 -2.73 -2.65 5.91
CA SER A 31 -1.99 -1.74 6.78
C SER A 31 -1.00 -0.92 5.96
N LEU A 32 -0.70 0.29 6.42
CA LEU A 32 0.30 1.15 5.80
C LEU A 32 1.61 1.06 6.60
N GLU A 33 2.68 0.61 5.96
CA GLU A 33 3.99 0.48 6.58
C GLU A 33 4.89 1.63 6.14
N LEU A 34 4.98 2.63 7.02
CA LEU A 34 5.91 3.74 6.90
C LEU A 34 7.12 3.41 7.77
N HIS A 35 8.00 2.52 7.32
CA HIS A 35 9.28 2.32 8.01
C HIS A 35 10.00 3.68 8.06
N PRO A 36 10.28 4.24 9.25
CA PRO A 36 11.10 5.43 9.36
C PRO A 36 12.53 5.05 8.94
N ILE A 37 13.09 5.88 8.06
CA ILE A 37 14.51 5.86 7.71
C ILE A 37 15.35 6.25 8.93
#